data_AF-A0A943SUQ4-F1
#
_entry.id   AF-A0A943SUQ4-F1
#
_cell.length_a   1.000
_cell.length_b   1.000
_cell.length_c   1.000
_cell.angle_alpha   90.00
_cell.angle_beta   90.00
_cell.angle_gamma   90.00
#
_symmetry.space_group_name_H-M   'P 1'
#
loop_
_entity.id
_entity.type
_entity.pdbx_description
1 polymer ?
#
loop_
_entity_poly.entity_id
_entity_poly.type
_entity_poly.pdbx_seq_one_letter_code
_entity_poly.pdbx_strand_id
1 'polypeptide(L)'
;MAKFFHDEWLYDLQNYHYSRALRSIKQQEDVPDLLVSLLQLMAERRELNIQPVMNQKLRTELLEATGFQLFWHEDPEDEQLANYLYDLEAKLRNEQIIDFVRAVSPAIYRIFMRLIQLKIPDITNYIHNSKESSYDRWKFESLHASDNPILQQFHSESVVNSSSLTELIVQLDLPDSVKVAAQQLRELEKSVRNPLAHLIKPFDEEELHRTTGFSSQDFMKNLIDLASYTGIHYDQANFYFDQANAVMEELLKEK
;
A
#
# COMPACT_ATOMS: atom_id res chain seq x y z
N MET A 1 20.13 -16.49 28.72
CA MET A 1 19.66 -16.88 27.38
C MET A 1 18.21 -16.49 27.17
N ALA A 2 17.25 -16.91 28.01
CA ALA A 2 15.82 -16.58 27.83
C ALA A 2 15.51 -15.06 27.67
N LYS A 3 16.12 -14.20 28.49
CA LYS A 3 15.93 -12.73 28.38
C LYS A 3 16.45 -12.15 27.05
N PHE A 4 17.59 -12.63 26.56
CA PHE A 4 18.18 -12.18 25.30
C PHE A 4 17.31 -12.59 24.09
N PHE A 5 16.74 -13.80 24.10
CA PHE A 5 15.80 -14.24 23.07
C PHE A 5 14.50 -13.44 23.06
N HIS A 6 14.02 -13.00 24.23
CA HIS A 6 12.84 -12.15 24.33
C HIS A 6 13.11 -10.74 23.78
N ASP A 7 14.25 -10.13 24.14
CA ASP A 7 14.65 -8.80 23.66
C ASP A 7 14.83 -8.79 22.12
N GLU A 8 15.43 -9.84 21.54
CA GLU A 8 15.59 -9.98 20.09
C GLU A 8 14.25 -10.16 19.36
N TRP A 9 13.33 -10.94 19.93
CA TRP A 9 12.00 -11.15 19.34
C TRP A 9 11.15 -9.87 19.36
N LEU A 10 11.18 -9.12 20.47
CA LEU A 10 10.53 -7.81 20.55
C LEU A 10 11.12 -6.82 19.53
N TYR A 11 12.44 -6.81 19.37
CA TYR A 11 13.09 -6.00 18.35
C TYR A 11 12.60 -6.38 16.93
N ASP A 12 12.51 -7.67 16.62
CA ASP A 12 12.01 -8.12 15.32
C ASP A 12 10.54 -7.72 15.11
N LEU A 13 9.68 -7.74 16.14
CA LEU A 13 8.30 -7.25 16.03
C LEU A 13 8.22 -5.73 15.81
N GLN A 14 8.97 -4.95 16.61
CA GLN A 14 8.99 -3.49 16.52
C GLN A 14 9.49 -2.98 15.16
N ASN A 15 10.31 -3.78 14.48
CA ASN A 15 10.79 -3.53 13.12
C ASN A 15 10.01 -4.34 12.05
N TYR A 16 8.89 -4.95 12.42
CA TYR A 16 7.98 -5.66 11.53
C TYR A 16 8.62 -6.85 10.77
N HIS A 17 9.68 -7.44 11.31
CA HIS A 17 10.40 -8.59 10.75
C HIS A 17 9.75 -9.93 11.12
N TYR A 18 8.48 -10.11 10.76
CA TYR A 18 7.67 -11.27 11.18
C TYR A 18 8.25 -12.63 10.81
N SER A 19 8.88 -12.79 9.64
CA SER A 19 9.49 -14.05 9.24
C SER A 19 10.68 -14.45 10.13
N ARG A 20 11.41 -13.46 10.67
CA ARG A 20 12.49 -13.69 11.65
C ARG A 20 11.91 -14.01 13.02
N ALA A 21 10.96 -13.20 13.49
CA ALA A 21 10.25 -13.43 14.76
C ALA A 21 9.62 -14.83 14.82
N LEU A 22 8.98 -15.28 13.73
CA LEU A 22 8.40 -16.61 13.59
C LEU A 22 9.45 -17.74 13.66
N ARG A 23 10.62 -17.55 13.04
CA ARG A 23 11.70 -18.54 13.10
C ARG A 23 12.24 -18.68 14.52
N SER A 24 12.38 -17.57 15.24
CA SER A 24 12.88 -17.55 16.61
C SER A 24 11.86 -18.17 17.58
N ILE A 25 10.57 -17.85 17.44
CA ILE A 25 9.55 -18.36 18.38
C ILE A 25 9.36 -19.87 18.26
N LYS A 26 9.44 -20.44 17.04
CA LYS A 26 9.32 -21.89 16.79
C LYS A 26 10.39 -22.76 17.46
N GLN A 27 11.44 -22.14 18.02
CA GLN A 27 12.50 -22.84 18.75
C GLN A 27 12.20 -22.99 20.25
N GLN A 28 11.11 -22.39 20.75
CA GLN A 28 10.71 -22.50 22.14
C GLN A 28 9.78 -23.70 22.36
N GLU A 29 9.90 -24.36 23.52
CA GLU A 29 9.22 -25.64 23.77
C GLU A 29 7.71 -25.55 24.06
N ASP A 30 7.14 -24.34 24.24
CA ASP A 30 5.70 -24.15 24.47
C ASP A 30 5.27 -22.77 23.97
N VAL A 31 4.68 -22.65 22.77
CA VAL A 31 4.23 -21.35 22.22
C VAL A 31 2.73 -21.44 21.95
N PRO A 32 1.92 -20.43 22.33
CA PRO A 32 0.50 -20.43 21.97
C PRO A 32 0.30 -20.56 20.46
N ASP A 33 -0.54 -21.51 20.04
CA ASP A 33 -0.82 -21.75 18.61
C ASP A 33 -1.30 -20.46 17.91
N LEU A 34 -2.14 -19.67 18.59
CA LEU A 34 -2.66 -18.41 18.09
C LEU A 34 -1.55 -17.39 17.79
N LEU A 35 -0.50 -17.34 18.63
CA LEU A 35 0.66 -16.48 18.42
C LEU A 35 1.44 -16.91 17.16
N VAL A 36 1.66 -18.21 16.99
CA VAL A 36 2.33 -18.77 15.80
C VAL A 36 1.52 -18.48 14.54
N SER A 37 0.20 -18.67 14.59
CA SER A 37 -0.70 -18.37 13.49
C SER A 37 -0.68 -16.88 13.12
N LEU A 38 -0.80 -15.98 14.09
CA LEU A 38 -0.79 -14.53 13.83
C LEU A 38 0.54 -14.07 13.24
N LEU A 39 1.67 -14.55 13.76
CA LEU A 39 3.00 -14.30 13.19
C LEU A 39 3.12 -14.76 11.73
N GLN A 40 2.62 -15.97 11.42
CA GLN A 40 2.60 -16.47 10.05
C GLN A 40 1.77 -15.54 9.15
N LEU A 41 0.57 -15.15 9.58
CA LEU A 41 -0.29 -14.25 8.80
C LEU A 41 0.35 -12.88 8.56
N MET A 42 1.04 -12.33 9.56
CA MET A 42 1.74 -11.04 9.40
C MET A 42 2.96 -11.17 8.47
N ALA A 43 3.66 -12.31 8.49
CA ALA A 43 4.73 -12.59 7.52
C ALA A 43 4.18 -12.65 6.09
N GLU A 44 3.06 -13.36 5.86
CA GLU A 44 2.38 -13.41 4.55
C GLU A 44 1.96 -12.01 4.07
N ARG A 45 1.41 -11.17 4.97
CA ARG A 45 1.07 -9.78 4.65
C ARG A 45 2.27 -8.97 4.17
N ARG A 46 3.44 -9.10 4.81
CA ARG A 46 4.69 -8.44 4.38
C ARG A 46 5.22 -8.96 3.05
N GLU A 47 4.86 -10.17 2.66
CA GLU A 47 5.11 -10.74 1.33
C GLU A 47 4.00 -10.41 0.32
N LEU A 48 3.07 -9.52 0.70
CA LEU A 48 1.91 -9.11 -0.10
C LEU A 48 0.94 -10.25 -0.42
N ASN A 49 1.04 -11.38 0.28
CA ASN A 49 0.17 -12.53 0.12
C ASN A 49 -1.02 -12.44 1.09
N ILE A 50 -2.15 -11.93 0.59
CA ILE A 50 -3.37 -11.80 1.40
C ILE A 50 -4.22 -13.08 1.45
N GLN A 51 -3.94 -14.09 0.61
CA GLN A 51 -4.80 -15.28 0.50
C GLN A 51 -4.97 -16.04 1.82
N PRO A 52 -3.90 -16.32 2.60
CA PRO A 52 -4.04 -16.96 3.91
C PRO A 52 -4.77 -16.08 4.94
N VAL A 53 -4.72 -14.76 4.74
CA VAL A 53 -5.26 -13.76 5.67
C VAL A 53 -6.75 -13.55 5.48
N MET A 54 -7.24 -13.64 4.24
CA MET A 54 -8.66 -13.52 3.89
C MET A 54 -9.48 -14.76 4.26
N ASN A 55 -9.41 -15.16 5.53
CA ASN A 55 -10.14 -16.28 6.10
C ASN A 55 -11.16 -15.77 7.13
N GLN A 56 -12.45 -15.85 6.78
CA GLN A 56 -13.55 -15.33 7.62
C GLN A 56 -13.65 -16.01 8.99
N LYS A 57 -13.32 -17.31 9.07
CA LYS A 57 -13.32 -18.03 10.33
C LYS A 57 -12.21 -17.50 11.25
N LEU A 58 -10.98 -17.39 10.74
CA LEU A 58 -9.85 -16.86 11.50
C LEU A 58 -10.06 -15.40 11.91
N ARG A 59 -10.66 -14.58 11.04
CA ARG A 59 -11.05 -13.21 11.38
C ARG A 59 -11.96 -13.17 12.61
N THR A 60 -13.00 -14.02 12.63
CA THR A 60 -13.97 -14.06 13.72
C THR A 60 -13.32 -14.53 15.02
N GLU A 61 -12.54 -15.62 14.95
CA GLU A 61 -11.84 -16.18 16.11
C GLU A 61 -10.84 -15.18 16.72
N LEU A 62 -10.05 -14.48 15.89
CA LEU A 62 -9.11 -13.46 16.37
C LEU A 62 -9.82 -12.26 16.97
N LEU A 63 -10.90 -11.78 16.33
CA LEU A 63 -11.66 -10.64 16.82
C LEU A 63 -12.30 -10.94 18.18
N GLU A 64 -12.89 -12.11 18.35
CA GLU A 64 -13.50 -12.53 19.62
C GLU A 64 -12.46 -12.74 20.72
N ALA A 65 -11.31 -13.34 20.40
CA ALA A 65 -10.27 -13.64 21.37
C ALA A 65 -9.46 -12.42 21.80
N THR A 66 -9.24 -11.45 20.90
CA THR A 66 -8.23 -10.38 21.11
C THR A 66 -8.73 -8.98 20.81
N GLY A 67 -9.93 -8.83 20.23
CA GLY A 67 -10.42 -7.54 19.71
C GLY A 67 -9.76 -7.10 18.40
N PHE A 68 -8.85 -7.90 17.83
CA PHE A 68 -8.11 -7.54 16.63
C PHE A 68 -8.87 -7.86 15.34
N GLN A 69 -9.06 -6.84 14.51
CA GLN A 69 -9.72 -6.96 13.21
C GLN A 69 -8.71 -7.39 12.13
N LEU A 70 -8.73 -8.68 11.75
CA LEU A 70 -7.73 -9.28 10.85
C LEU A 70 -7.67 -8.64 9.45
N PHE A 71 -8.81 -8.33 8.84
CA PHE A 71 -8.90 -7.64 7.53
C PHE A 71 -10.20 -6.84 7.45
N TRP A 72 -10.24 -5.77 6.66
CA TRP A 72 -11.39 -4.87 6.61
C TRP A 72 -12.25 -5.06 5.37
N HIS A 73 -11.63 -5.48 4.27
CA HIS A 73 -12.30 -5.61 2.98
C HIS A 73 -12.55 -7.08 2.63
N GLU A 74 -13.77 -7.38 2.22
CA GLU A 74 -14.11 -8.72 1.68
C GLU A 74 -13.71 -8.86 0.22
N ASP A 75 -13.61 -7.74 -0.50
CA ASP A 75 -13.05 -7.69 -1.85
C ASP A 75 -11.52 -7.86 -1.78
N PRO A 76 -10.94 -8.86 -2.48
CA PRO A 76 -9.50 -9.08 -2.44
C PRO A 76 -8.67 -7.95 -3.04
N GLU A 77 -9.16 -7.23 -4.04
CA GLU A 77 -8.40 -6.12 -4.63
C GLU A 77 -8.31 -4.93 -3.67
N ASP A 78 -9.42 -4.64 -2.97
CA ASP A 78 -9.47 -3.62 -1.92
C ASP A 78 -8.54 -3.98 -0.75
N GLU A 79 -8.61 -5.21 -0.24
CA GLU A 79 -7.74 -5.66 0.85
C GLU A 79 -6.27 -5.71 0.42
N GLN A 80 -5.98 -6.07 -0.84
CA GLN A 80 -4.62 -6.05 -1.38
C GLN A 80 -4.05 -4.64 -1.39
N LEU A 81 -4.84 -3.63 -1.77
CA LEU A 81 -4.42 -2.24 -1.76
C LEU A 81 -4.17 -1.75 -0.33
N ALA A 82 -5.09 -2.04 0.61
CA ALA A 82 -4.89 -1.73 2.02
C ALA A 82 -3.61 -2.39 2.58
N ASN A 83 -3.42 -3.69 2.29
CA ASN A 83 -2.23 -4.43 2.71
C ASN A 83 -0.93 -3.83 2.13
N TYR A 84 -0.96 -3.39 0.87
CA TYR A 84 0.18 -2.73 0.25
C TYR A 84 0.53 -1.41 0.93
N LEU A 85 -0.48 -0.62 1.35
CA LEU A 85 -0.27 0.60 2.12
C LEU A 85 0.34 0.29 3.49
N TYR A 86 -0.12 -0.75 4.20
CA TYR A 86 0.51 -1.16 5.46
C TYR A 86 2.00 -1.50 5.27
N ASP A 87 2.34 -2.22 4.20
CA ASP A 87 3.73 -2.58 3.89
C ASP A 87 4.59 -1.38 3.42
N LEU A 88 3.99 -0.36 2.79
CA LEU A 88 4.66 0.91 2.51
C LEU A 88 4.96 1.70 3.79
N GLU A 89 3.99 1.82 4.70
CA GLU A 89 4.19 2.53 5.97
C GLU A 89 5.21 1.81 6.86
N ALA A 90 5.22 0.46 6.86
CA ALA A 90 6.24 -0.32 7.57
C ALA A 90 7.67 -0.01 7.07
N LYS A 91 7.86 0.19 5.75
CA LYS A 91 9.16 0.60 5.20
C LYS A 91 9.57 1.99 5.69
N LEU A 92 8.63 2.93 5.73
CA LEU A 92 8.90 4.28 6.22
C LEU A 92 9.28 4.31 7.69
N ARG A 93 8.54 3.59 8.53
CA ARG A 93 8.81 3.48 9.97
C ARG A 93 10.17 2.84 10.26
N ASN A 94 10.66 2.00 9.36
CA ASN A 94 12.00 1.41 9.41
C ASN A 94 13.08 2.25 8.69
N GLU A 95 12.79 3.52 8.36
CA GLU A 95 13.70 4.44 7.66
C GLU A 95 14.18 3.94 6.27
N GLN A 96 13.45 3.02 5.65
CA GLN A 96 13.77 2.43 4.33
C GLN A 96 13.25 3.31 3.19
N ILE A 97 13.65 4.59 3.18
CA ILE A 97 13.13 5.62 2.25
C ILE A 97 13.29 5.22 0.78
N ILE A 98 14.43 4.64 0.41
CA ILE A 98 14.69 4.19 -0.96
C ILE A 98 13.69 3.11 -1.39
N ASP A 99 13.43 2.14 -0.53
CA ASP A 99 12.53 1.03 -0.84
C ASP A 99 11.08 1.48 -0.83
N PHE A 100 10.69 2.38 0.08
CA PHE A 100 9.40 3.07 0.02
C PHE A 100 9.20 3.76 -1.34
N VAL A 101 10.12 4.65 -1.72
CA VAL A 101 10.07 5.40 -2.98
C VAL A 101 9.97 4.47 -4.19
N ARG A 102 10.71 3.36 -4.22
CA ARG A 102 10.63 2.41 -5.34
C ARG A 102 9.30 1.68 -5.41
N ALA A 103 8.69 1.43 -4.26
CA ALA A 103 7.45 0.70 -4.11
C ALA A 103 6.18 1.57 -4.30
N VAL A 104 6.25 2.91 -4.40
CA VAL A 104 5.00 3.72 -4.48
C VAL A 104 4.22 3.55 -5.79
N SER A 105 4.87 3.25 -6.92
CA SER A 105 4.23 3.32 -8.25
C SER A 105 3.01 2.41 -8.44
N PRO A 106 3.02 1.13 -8.00
CA PRO A 106 1.83 0.29 -8.08
C PRO A 106 0.64 0.86 -7.29
N ALA A 107 0.89 1.43 -6.10
CA ALA A 107 -0.15 2.06 -5.29
C ALA A 107 -0.72 3.31 -5.98
N ILE A 108 0.15 4.20 -6.48
CA ILE A 108 -0.26 5.40 -7.23
C ILE A 108 -1.16 5.02 -8.41
N TYR A 109 -0.73 4.06 -9.23
CA TYR A 109 -1.50 3.61 -10.38
C TYR A 109 -2.89 3.07 -9.98
N ARG A 110 -2.94 2.18 -8.99
CA ARG A 110 -4.20 1.58 -8.52
C ARG A 110 -5.15 2.62 -7.94
N ILE A 111 -4.65 3.52 -7.09
CA ILE A 111 -5.45 4.59 -6.49
C ILE A 111 -5.98 5.54 -7.57
N PHE A 112 -5.14 5.94 -8.52
CA PHE A 112 -5.55 6.84 -9.61
C PHE A 112 -6.62 6.21 -10.50
N MET A 113 -6.48 4.92 -10.83
CA MET A 113 -7.49 4.19 -11.57
C MET A 113 -8.83 4.20 -10.83
N ARG A 114 -8.82 3.93 -9.53
CA ARG A 114 -10.03 3.98 -8.68
C ARG A 114 -10.66 5.37 -8.63
N LEU A 115 -9.85 6.43 -8.49
CA LEU A 115 -10.33 7.82 -8.52
C LEU A 115 -11.05 8.14 -9.82
N ILE A 116 -10.52 7.67 -10.95
CA ILE A 116 -11.16 7.85 -12.26
C ILE A 116 -12.45 7.03 -12.35
N GLN A 117 -12.44 5.78 -11.88
CA GLN A 117 -13.61 4.91 -11.86
C GLN A 117 -14.80 5.47 -11.05
N LEU A 118 -14.55 6.31 -10.04
CA LEU A 118 -15.63 7.00 -9.32
C LEU A 118 -16.47 7.92 -10.23
N LYS A 119 -15.86 8.47 -11.30
CA LYS A 119 -16.51 9.41 -12.23
C LYS A 119 -16.77 8.79 -13.60
N ILE A 120 -15.98 7.79 -13.98
CA ILE A 120 -16.04 7.08 -15.25
C ILE A 120 -15.91 5.57 -14.95
N PRO A 121 -16.99 4.91 -14.48
CA PRO A 121 -16.93 3.52 -14.00
C PRO A 121 -16.44 2.52 -15.05
N ASP A 122 -16.66 2.83 -16.33
CA ASP A 122 -16.30 2.00 -17.47
C ASP A 122 -14.93 2.35 -18.09
N ILE A 123 -14.09 3.15 -17.41
CA ILE A 123 -12.78 3.61 -17.93
C ILE A 123 -11.89 2.47 -18.46
N THR A 124 -11.99 1.28 -17.85
CA THR A 124 -11.22 0.09 -18.24
C THR A 124 -11.57 -0.40 -19.65
N ASN A 125 -12.77 -0.11 -20.15
CA ASN A 125 -13.17 -0.46 -21.53
C ASN A 125 -12.33 0.31 -22.57
N TYR A 126 -11.81 1.49 -22.20
CA TYR A 126 -10.98 2.34 -23.04
C TYR A 126 -9.48 2.02 -22.93
N ILE A 127 -9.12 0.93 -22.24
CA ILE A 127 -7.74 0.50 -22.08
C ILE A 127 -7.52 -0.80 -22.86
N HIS A 128 -6.47 -0.85 -23.67
CA HIS A 128 -5.93 -2.07 -24.23
C HIS A 128 -4.97 -2.67 -23.22
N ASN A 129 -5.41 -3.74 -22.55
CA ASN A 129 -4.55 -4.52 -21.68
C ASN A 129 -3.55 -5.28 -22.56
N SER A 130 -2.32 -4.82 -22.56
CA SER A 130 -1.27 -5.46 -23.34
C SER A 130 -0.90 -6.77 -22.66
N LYS A 131 -1.15 -7.89 -23.33
CA LYS A 131 -0.60 -9.17 -22.90
C LYS A 131 0.93 -9.07 -22.97
N GLU A 132 1.64 -9.43 -21.90
CA GLU A 132 3.11 -9.35 -21.69
C GLU A 132 3.63 -8.11 -20.91
N SER A 133 4.96 -8.00 -20.74
CA SER A 133 5.72 -6.99 -19.98
C SER A 133 5.67 -5.56 -20.58
N SER A 134 4.65 -5.27 -21.38
CA SER A 134 4.44 -3.95 -21.96
C SER A 134 3.39 -3.17 -21.18
N TYR A 135 3.42 -1.85 -21.29
CA TYR A 135 2.45 -1.00 -20.63
C TYR A 135 1.10 -1.01 -21.34
N ASP A 136 0.04 -0.95 -20.54
CA ASP A 136 -1.33 -0.70 -20.99
C ASP A 136 -1.41 0.55 -21.88
N ARG A 137 -2.31 0.54 -22.86
CA ARG A 137 -2.48 1.65 -23.82
C ARG A 137 -3.90 2.17 -23.90
N TRP A 138 -4.06 3.46 -24.10
CA TRP A 138 -5.35 4.09 -24.34
C TRP A 138 -5.92 3.74 -25.72
N LYS A 139 -7.20 3.40 -25.79
CA LYS A 139 -7.97 3.24 -27.03
C LYS A 139 -8.53 4.61 -27.44
N PHE A 140 -7.68 5.48 -28.00
CA PHE A 140 -8.08 6.86 -28.36
C PHE A 140 -9.29 6.93 -29.30
N GLU A 141 -9.41 6.01 -30.26
CA GLU A 141 -10.60 5.94 -31.12
C GLU A 141 -11.89 5.76 -30.31
N SER A 142 -11.87 4.90 -29.28
CA SER A 142 -13.00 4.68 -28.39
C SER A 142 -13.23 5.85 -27.43
N LEU A 143 -12.16 6.48 -26.94
CA LEU A 143 -12.23 7.66 -26.05
C LEU A 143 -12.90 8.84 -26.76
N HIS A 144 -12.46 9.14 -27.99
CA HIS A 144 -13.00 10.23 -28.80
C HIS A 144 -14.42 9.96 -29.29
N ALA A 145 -14.84 8.70 -29.36
CA ALA A 145 -16.22 8.31 -29.67
C ALA A 145 -17.14 8.22 -28.44
N SER A 146 -16.61 8.42 -27.22
CA SER A 146 -17.41 8.40 -25.99
C SER A 146 -18.36 9.58 -25.91
N ASP A 147 -19.49 9.43 -25.22
CA ASP A 147 -20.41 10.54 -24.91
C ASP A 147 -19.87 11.47 -23.81
N ASN A 148 -18.77 11.10 -23.15
CA ASN A 148 -18.17 11.91 -22.09
C ASN A 148 -17.23 13.00 -22.68
N PRO A 149 -17.54 14.30 -22.51
CA PRO A 149 -16.72 15.38 -23.08
C PRO A 149 -15.26 15.38 -22.59
N ILE A 150 -15.02 14.93 -21.36
CA ILE A 150 -13.67 14.83 -20.80
C ILE A 150 -12.86 13.79 -21.58
N LEU A 151 -13.45 12.63 -21.88
CA LEU A 151 -12.80 11.57 -22.66
C LEU A 151 -12.62 11.99 -24.12
N GLN A 152 -13.56 12.73 -24.70
CA GLN A 152 -13.44 13.25 -26.06
C GLN A 152 -12.26 14.22 -26.21
N GLN A 153 -12.01 15.04 -25.18
CA GLN A 153 -10.94 16.05 -25.18
C GLN A 153 -9.65 15.52 -24.54
N PHE A 154 -9.62 14.27 -24.09
CA PHE A 154 -8.44 13.68 -23.47
C PHE A 154 -7.38 13.41 -24.52
N HIS A 155 -6.26 14.11 -24.41
CA HIS A 155 -5.08 13.94 -25.24
C HIS A 155 -3.91 13.64 -24.32
N SER A 156 -3.32 12.45 -24.45
CA SER A 156 -2.18 12.00 -23.66
C SER A 156 -1.24 11.20 -24.55
N GLU A 157 -0.04 10.87 -24.06
CA GLU A 157 0.73 9.77 -24.61
C GLU A 157 -0.09 8.47 -24.65
N SER A 158 0.19 7.60 -25.61
CA SER A 158 -0.56 6.35 -25.84
C SER A 158 -0.55 5.36 -24.68
N VAL A 159 0.32 5.56 -23.69
CA VAL A 159 0.53 4.64 -22.58
C VAL A 159 -0.28 5.08 -21.36
N VAL A 160 -0.93 4.12 -20.71
CA VAL A 160 -1.60 4.32 -19.42
C VAL A 160 -0.54 4.30 -18.32
N ASN A 161 -0.15 5.48 -17.86
CA ASN A 161 0.79 5.67 -16.76
C ASN A 161 0.28 6.74 -15.79
N SER A 162 0.97 6.91 -14.66
CA SER A 162 0.64 7.92 -13.65
C SER A 162 0.48 9.33 -14.23
N SER A 163 1.24 9.68 -15.28
CA SER A 163 1.11 10.97 -15.99
C SER A 163 -0.23 11.11 -16.68
N SER A 164 -0.58 10.16 -17.55
CA SER A 164 -1.83 10.16 -18.29
C SER A 164 -3.05 10.11 -17.36
N LEU A 165 -2.95 9.37 -16.26
CA LEU A 165 -4.01 9.28 -15.26
C LEU A 165 -4.18 10.58 -14.49
N THR A 166 -3.08 11.28 -14.17
CA THR A 166 -3.13 12.60 -13.53
C THR A 166 -3.80 13.63 -14.43
N GLU A 167 -3.46 13.66 -15.73
CA GLU A 167 -4.11 14.54 -16.71
C GLU A 167 -5.62 14.32 -16.78
N LEU A 168 -6.09 13.07 -16.65
CA LEU A 168 -7.51 12.79 -16.59
C LEU A 168 -8.11 13.25 -15.27
N ILE A 169 -7.49 12.91 -14.13
CA ILE A 169 -7.96 13.26 -12.77
C ILE A 169 -8.19 14.77 -12.61
N VAL A 170 -7.31 15.62 -13.13
CA VAL A 170 -7.45 17.08 -12.97
C VAL A 170 -8.67 17.65 -13.70
N GLN A 171 -9.14 16.98 -14.76
CA GLN A 171 -10.33 17.36 -15.53
C GLN A 171 -11.63 16.83 -14.92
N LEU A 172 -11.55 15.81 -14.04
CA LEU A 172 -12.72 15.25 -13.39
C LEU A 172 -13.30 16.22 -12.36
N ASP A 173 -14.60 16.05 -12.08
CA ASP A 173 -15.30 16.74 -11.00
C ASP A 173 -14.90 16.14 -9.63
N LEU A 174 -13.66 16.35 -9.22
CA LEU A 174 -13.10 15.91 -7.94
C LEU A 174 -12.71 17.13 -7.09
N PRO A 175 -12.72 17.02 -5.76
CA PRO A 175 -12.24 18.10 -4.89
C PRO A 175 -10.81 18.53 -5.23
N ASP A 176 -10.51 19.83 -5.09
CA ASP A 176 -9.17 20.36 -5.39
C ASP A 176 -8.08 19.69 -4.55
N SER A 177 -8.39 19.32 -3.29
CA SER A 177 -7.45 18.57 -2.43
C SER A 177 -7.06 17.22 -3.03
N VAL A 178 -8.00 16.50 -3.64
CA VAL A 178 -7.75 15.22 -4.33
C VAL A 178 -6.87 15.43 -5.56
N LYS A 179 -7.17 16.47 -6.35
CA LYS A 179 -6.38 16.82 -7.54
C LYS A 179 -4.95 17.21 -7.19
N VAL A 180 -4.77 18.03 -6.16
CA VAL A 180 -3.45 18.46 -5.67
C VAL A 180 -2.65 17.27 -5.15
N ALA A 181 -3.26 16.38 -4.35
CA ALA A 181 -2.57 15.19 -3.85
C ALA A 181 -2.14 14.25 -4.99
N ALA A 182 -2.99 14.06 -6.02
CA ALA A 182 -2.62 13.29 -7.20
C ALA A 182 -1.45 13.91 -7.97
N GLN A 183 -1.45 15.24 -8.16
CA GLN A 183 -0.32 15.94 -8.78
C GLN A 183 0.97 15.81 -7.97
N GLN A 184 0.91 15.89 -6.64
CA GLN A 184 2.07 15.70 -5.76
C GLN A 184 2.66 14.29 -5.88
N LEU A 185 1.83 13.25 -5.88
CA LEU A 185 2.28 11.87 -6.08
C LEU A 185 2.88 11.65 -7.47
N ARG A 186 2.33 12.30 -8.50
CA ARG A 186 2.89 12.29 -9.85
C ARG A 186 4.29 12.91 -9.89
N GLU A 187 4.49 14.04 -9.20
CA GLU A 187 5.78 14.70 -9.11
C GLU A 187 6.80 13.86 -8.34
N LEU A 188 6.41 13.19 -7.25
CA LEU A 188 7.25 12.17 -6.59
C LEU A 188 7.70 11.10 -7.60
N GLU A 189 6.76 10.57 -8.37
CA GLU A 189 7.08 9.50 -9.31
C GLU A 189 8.05 9.97 -10.41
N LYS A 190 7.85 11.20 -10.91
CA LYS A 190 8.65 11.83 -11.95
C LYS A 190 10.07 12.17 -11.51
N SER A 191 10.18 12.92 -10.40
CA SER A 191 11.40 13.61 -9.98
C SER A 191 12.29 12.74 -9.10
N VAL A 192 11.70 11.74 -8.44
CA VAL A 192 12.40 10.91 -7.47
C VAL A 192 12.35 9.45 -7.88
N ARG A 193 11.17 8.81 -7.89
CA ARG A 193 11.06 7.36 -8.11
C ARG A 193 11.69 6.93 -9.44
N ASN A 194 11.36 7.59 -10.54
CA ASN A 194 11.86 7.22 -11.87
C ASN A 194 13.40 7.29 -11.93
N PRO A 195 14.07 8.38 -11.52
CA PRO A 195 15.51 8.39 -11.37
C PRO A 195 16.06 7.28 -10.45
N LEU A 196 15.46 7.04 -9.28
CA LEU A 196 15.93 6.01 -8.33
C LEU A 196 15.77 4.56 -8.82
N ALA A 197 14.86 4.32 -9.75
CA ALA A 197 14.67 3.02 -10.40
C ALA A 197 15.73 2.75 -11.48
N HIS A 198 16.32 3.80 -12.08
CA HIS A 198 17.27 3.68 -13.18
C HIS A 198 18.72 4.02 -12.80
N LEU A 199 18.93 4.71 -11.68
CA LEU A 199 20.23 5.20 -11.24
C LEU A 199 20.58 4.67 -9.84
N ILE A 200 21.87 4.45 -9.60
CA ILE A 200 22.43 4.17 -8.28
C ILE A 200 23.02 5.49 -7.76
N LYS A 201 22.33 6.13 -6.82
CA LYS A 201 22.77 7.37 -6.17
C LYS A 201 22.46 7.33 -4.67
N PRO A 202 23.24 8.03 -3.82
CA PRO A 202 22.84 8.24 -2.43
C PRO A 202 21.48 8.96 -2.39
N PHE A 203 20.61 8.52 -1.47
CA PHE A 203 19.28 9.09 -1.30
C PHE A 203 18.74 8.79 0.09
N ASP A 204 18.16 9.79 0.72
CA ASP A 204 17.58 9.75 2.06
C ASP A 204 16.40 10.73 2.16
N GLU A 205 15.88 10.93 3.37
CA GLU A 205 14.76 11.85 3.64
C GLU A 205 15.10 13.32 3.31
N GLU A 206 16.33 13.75 3.56
CA GLU A 206 16.77 15.12 3.27
C GLU A 206 16.80 15.37 1.76
N GLU A 207 17.35 14.44 0.99
CA GLU A 207 17.38 14.52 -0.47
C GLU A 207 15.98 14.45 -1.09
N LEU A 208 15.06 13.66 -0.49
CA LEU A 208 13.65 13.64 -0.87
C LEU A 208 13.03 15.02 -0.71
N HIS A 209 13.09 15.59 0.51
CA HIS A 209 12.51 16.89 0.81
C HIS A 209 13.16 18.01 -0.02
N ARG A 210 14.47 17.96 -0.25
CA ARG A 210 15.16 18.92 -1.12
C ARG A 210 14.68 18.87 -2.57
N THR A 211 14.32 17.68 -3.06
CA THR A 211 13.87 17.47 -4.46
C THR A 211 12.41 17.85 -4.66
N THR A 212 11.54 17.51 -3.70
CA THR A 212 10.08 17.62 -3.86
C THR A 212 9.44 18.72 -3.04
N GLY A 213 10.09 19.18 -1.97
CA GLY A 213 9.52 20.08 -0.96
C GLY A 213 8.62 19.38 0.07
N PHE A 214 8.54 18.05 0.07
CA PHE A 214 7.67 17.26 0.94
C PHE A 214 8.43 16.10 1.58
N SER A 215 8.00 15.70 2.78
CA SER A 215 8.53 14.52 3.46
C SER A 215 7.93 13.23 2.89
N SER A 216 8.57 12.10 3.18
CA SER A 216 8.03 10.78 2.89
C SER A 216 6.70 10.52 3.60
N GLN A 217 6.54 11.06 4.81
CA GLN A 217 5.29 10.99 5.57
C GLN A 217 4.15 11.76 4.88
N ASP A 218 4.43 12.91 4.27
CA ASP A 218 3.42 13.66 3.50
C ASP A 218 2.93 12.85 2.30
N PHE A 219 3.84 12.16 1.61
CA PHE A 219 3.47 11.27 0.50
C PHE A 219 2.68 10.06 0.96
N MET A 220 3.06 9.44 2.09
CA MET A 220 2.29 8.35 2.67
C MET A 220 0.87 8.79 3.03
N LYS A 221 0.75 9.97 3.66
CA LYS A 221 -0.55 10.57 3.98
C LYS A 221 -1.39 10.80 2.72
N ASN A 222 -0.80 11.34 1.66
CA ASN A 222 -1.51 11.51 0.38
C ASN A 222 -1.98 10.18 -0.21
N LEU A 223 -1.16 9.13 -0.17
CA LEU A 223 -1.57 7.79 -0.62
C LEU A 223 -2.77 7.28 0.18
N ILE A 224 -2.73 7.39 1.51
CA ILE A 224 -3.81 6.94 2.39
C ILE A 224 -5.07 7.77 2.16
N ASP A 225 -4.99 9.10 2.15
CA ASP A 225 -6.14 9.98 1.99
C ASP A 225 -6.85 9.74 0.65
N LEU A 226 -6.09 9.57 -0.44
CA LEU A 226 -6.66 9.24 -1.74
C LEU A 226 -7.25 7.83 -1.78
N ALA A 227 -6.60 6.83 -1.18
CA ALA A 227 -7.15 5.49 -1.10
C ALA A 227 -8.46 5.47 -0.31
N SER A 228 -8.51 6.15 0.84
CA SER A 228 -9.72 6.28 1.66
C SER A 228 -10.83 7.06 0.97
N TYR A 229 -10.50 8.07 0.17
CA TYR A 229 -11.48 8.73 -0.69
C TYR A 229 -12.13 7.75 -1.70
N THR A 230 -11.43 6.68 -2.09
CA THR A 230 -11.96 5.61 -2.95
C THR A 230 -12.59 4.43 -2.19
N GLY A 231 -12.84 4.59 -0.89
CA GLY A 231 -13.50 3.59 -0.05
C GLY A 231 -12.57 2.59 0.65
N ILE A 232 -11.26 2.74 0.55
CA ILE A 232 -10.30 1.88 1.27
C ILE A 232 -10.21 2.29 2.74
N HIS A 233 -10.48 1.35 3.64
CA HIS A 233 -10.34 1.56 5.06
C HIS A 233 -8.85 1.50 5.45
N TYR A 234 -8.39 2.52 6.15
CA TYR A 234 -7.06 2.60 6.71
C TYR A 234 -7.10 3.40 8.01
N ASP A 235 -6.67 2.80 9.12
CA ASP A 235 -6.58 3.50 10.40
C ASP A 235 -5.25 4.27 10.49
N GLN A 236 -5.32 5.60 10.32
CA GLN A 236 -4.16 6.49 10.43
C GLN A 236 -3.69 6.70 11.87
N ALA A 237 -4.55 6.45 12.87
CA ALA A 237 -4.22 6.65 14.28
C ALA A 237 -3.56 5.40 14.88
N ASN A 238 -4.09 4.22 14.53
CA ASN A 238 -3.60 2.95 15.03
C ASN A 238 -3.08 2.11 13.86
N PHE A 239 -1.76 2.13 13.65
CA PHE A 239 -1.16 1.37 12.57
C PHE A 239 -1.42 -0.14 12.72
N TYR A 240 -1.88 -0.77 11.65
CA TYR A 240 -2.35 -2.17 11.66
C TYR A 240 -1.31 -3.14 12.24
N PHE A 241 -0.03 -3.00 11.85
CA PHE A 241 1.03 -3.88 12.34
C PHE A 241 1.39 -3.61 13.80
N ASP A 242 1.24 -2.38 14.30
CA ASP A 242 1.43 -2.07 15.72
C ASP A 242 0.32 -2.72 16.56
N GLN A 243 -0.93 -2.69 16.08
CA GLN A 243 -2.04 -3.38 16.72
C GLN A 243 -1.80 -4.89 16.76
N ALA A 244 -1.34 -5.49 15.66
CA ALA A 244 -1.00 -6.91 15.61
C ALA A 244 0.15 -7.25 16.58
N ASN A 245 1.19 -6.41 16.65
CA ASN A 245 2.32 -6.57 17.56
C ASN A 245 1.86 -6.55 19.02
N ALA A 246 0.99 -5.61 19.40
CA ALA A 246 0.46 -5.53 20.76
C ALA A 246 -0.26 -6.83 21.16
N VAL A 247 -1.07 -7.39 20.27
CA VAL A 247 -1.74 -8.69 20.50
C VAL A 247 -0.71 -9.82 20.67
N MET A 248 0.33 -9.85 19.83
CA MET A 248 1.39 -10.86 19.92
C MET A 248 2.18 -10.76 21.23
N GLU A 249 2.44 -9.55 21.70
CA GLU A 249 3.11 -9.32 22.99
C GLU A 249 2.26 -9.79 24.17
N GLU A 250 0.95 -9.50 24.18
CA GLU A 250 0.04 -9.97 25.23
C GLU A 250 -0.08 -11.49 25.24
N LEU A 251 -0.23 -12.14 24.08
CA LEU A 251 -0.25 -13.60 23.97
C LEU A 251 1.04 -14.26 24.49
N LEU A 252 2.18 -13.57 24.42
CA LEU A 252 3.44 -14.08 24.97
C LEU A 252 3.55 -13.88 26.50
N LYS A 253 2.90 -12.85 27.05
CA LYS A 253 2.87 -12.51 28.48
C LYS A 253 1.96 -13.38 29.32
N GLU A 254 0.94 -14.01 28.73
CA GLU A 254 0.02 -14.93 29.42
C GLU A 254 0.68 -16.27 29.88
N LYS A 255 2.00 -16.27 30.07
CA LYS A 255 2.80 -17.35 30.66
C LYS A 255 3.21 -17.04 32.10
#